data_AF-A0A5B7C2J7-F1
#
_entry.id   AF-A0A5B7C2J7-F1
#
_cell.length_a   1.000
_cell.length_b   1.000
_cell.length_c   1.000
_cell.angle_alpha   90.00
_cell.angle_beta   90.00
_cell.angle_gamma   90.00
#
_symmetry.space_group_name_H-M   'P 1'
#
loop_
_entity.id
_entity.type
_entity.pdbx_description
1 polymer ?
#
loop_
_entity_poly.entity_id
_entity_poly.type
_entity_poly.pdbx_seq_one_letter_code
_entity_poly.pdbx_strand_id
1 'polypeptide(L)'
;ECTITLQDVIVLLGLTIDGEPVCGRDKHRTAIEWQALCLELLGFTPPVTALHGGRLNITTLTDHLAAPMLNDADIATVQCYARCYIMLMIGGSLFPDKSQNLVKLLFLTHLTNLEAAERLSLGSAALATLYLEMCRATNPTRTDIGGPLILL
;
A
#
# COMPACT_ATOMS: atom_id res chain seq x y z
N GLU A 1 -4.26 22.33 -19.35
CA GLU A 1 -3.79 20.96 -19.11
C GLU A 1 -2.52 21.07 -18.28
N CYS A 2 -2.51 20.54 -17.07
CA CYS A 2 -1.29 20.43 -16.26
C CYS A 2 -0.83 18.97 -16.38
N THR A 3 0.35 18.75 -16.95
CA THR A 3 0.90 17.40 -17.11
C THR A 3 1.75 17.09 -15.88
N ILE A 4 1.26 16.20 -15.02
CA ILE A 4 2.02 15.70 -13.86
C ILE A 4 3.14 14.78 -14.35
N THR A 5 4.37 15.06 -13.94
CA THR A 5 5.57 14.34 -14.35
C THR A 5 6.15 13.51 -13.21
N LEU A 6 7.12 12.65 -13.52
CA LEU A 6 7.88 11.92 -12.49
C LEU A 6 8.65 12.87 -11.55
N GLN A 7 9.03 14.07 -12.02
CA GLN A 7 9.66 15.07 -11.17
C GLN A 7 8.71 15.56 -10.08
N ASP A 8 7.44 15.79 -10.43
CA ASP A 8 6.41 16.20 -9.47
C ASP A 8 6.20 15.12 -8.41
N VAL A 9 6.24 13.85 -8.81
CA VAL A 9 6.12 12.71 -7.89
C VAL A 9 7.26 12.66 -6.88
N ILE A 10 8.52 12.82 -7.32
CA ILE A 10 9.66 12.88 -6.38
C ILE A 10 9.48 14.07 -5.42
N VAL A 11 9.15 15.25 -5.95
CA VAL A 11 9.10 16.48 -5.15
C VAL A 11 7.97 16.44 -4.13
N LEU A 12 6.80 15.92 -4.49
CA LEU A 12 5.63 15.90 -3.62
C LEU A 12 5.60 14.71 -2.66
N LEU A 13 6.05 13.53 -3.11
CA LEU A 13 5.90 12.28 -2.35
C LEU A 13 7.22 11.69 -1.87
N GLY A 14 8.36 12.16 -2.36
CA GLY A 14 9.68 11.61 -2.01
C GLY A 14 9.89 10.15 -2.47
N LEU A 15 9.06 9.66 -3.39
CA LEU A 15 9.11 8.26 -3.85
C LEU A 15 10.12 8.06 -4.98
N THR A 16 10.81 6.92 -4.95
CA THR A 16 11.72 6.49 -6.02
C THR A 16 11.00 6.32 -7.36
N ILE A 17 11.57 6.86 -8.44
CA ILE A 17 11.02 6.75 -9.81
C ILE A 17 11.88 5.86 -10.74
N ASP A 18 13.17 5.71 -10.45
CA ASP A 18 14.13 4.95 -11.27
C ASP A 18 14.45 3.57 -10.68
N GLY A 19 13.49 3.00 -9.97
CA GLY A 19 13.60 1.71 -9.28
C GLY A 19 13.11 0.50 -10.09
N GLU A 20 13.13 -0.65 -9.44
CA GLU A 20 12.55 -1.89 -9.94
C GLU A 20 11.03 -1.79 -10.07
N PRO A 21 10.43 -2.45 -11.08
CA PRO A 21 8.99 -2.40 -11.28
C PRO A 21 8.25 -3.09 -10.13
N VAL A 22 7.18 -2.45 -9.65
CA VAL A 22 6.28 -3.05 -8.64
C VAL A 22 5.41 -4.10 -9.34
N CYS A 23 5.84 -5.34 -9.27
CA CYS A 23 5.18 -6.48 -9.90
C CYS A 23 5.01 -7.61 -8.89
N GLY A 24 3.83 -8.22 -8.85
CA GLY A 24 3.61 -9.39 -8.02
C GLY A 24 2.72 -10.41 -8.70
N ARG A 25 2.97 -11.69 -8.43
CA ARG A 25 2.02 -12.75 -8.74
C ARG A 25 1.13 -12.93 -7.54
N ASP A 26 -0.18 -12.96 -7.78
CA ASP A 26 -1.11 -13.46 -6.78
C ASP A 26 -0.87 -14.95 -6.61
N LYS A 27 0.05 -15.28 -5.69
CA LYS A 27 0.16 -16.64 -5.18
C LYS A 27 -1.14 -16.84 -4.43
N HIS A 28 -2.05 -17.66 -4.94
CA HIS A 28 -3.38 -17.95 -4.39
C HIS A 28 -3.32 -18.41 -2.93
N ARG A 29 -2.99 -17.48 -2.03
CA ARG A 29 -2.80 -17.69 -0.61
C ARG A 29 -4.17 -17.72 0.05
N THR A 30 -4.33 -18.70 0.91
CA THR A 30 -5.47 -18.84 1.80
C THR A 30 -5.49 -17.70 2.82
N ALA A 31 -6.65 -17.47 3.46
CA ALA A 31 -6.75 -16.48 4.53
C ALA A 31 -5.76 -16.77 5.68
N ILE A 32 -5.52 -18.05 6.00
CA ILE A 32 -4.61 -18.47 7.07
C ILE A 32 -3.16 -18.11 6.72
N GLU A 33 -2.73 -18.33 5.47
CA GLU A 33 -1.39 -17.95 5.02
C GLU A 33 -1.21 -16.42 5.03
N TRP A 34 -2.24 -15.65 4.71
CA TRP A 34 -2.22 -14.20 4.84
C TRP A 34 -2.15 -13.76 6.30
N GLN A 35 -2.89 -14.38 7.20
CA GLN A 35 -2.82 -14.13 8.64
C GLN A 35 -1.41 -14.40 9.19
N ALA A 36 -0.79 -15.51 8.79
CA ALA A 36 0.58 -15.85 9.18
C ALA A 36 1.59 -14.80 8.70
N LEU A 37 1.46 -14.35 7.45
CA LEU A 37 2.32 -13.29 6.92
C LEU A 37 2.11 -11.94 7.62
N CYS A 38 0.86 -11.60 7.96
CA CYS A 38 0.58 -10.40 8.76
C CYS A 38 1.19 -10.50 10.16
N LEU A 39 1.10 -11.66 10.81
CA LEU A 39 1.74 -11.86 12.11
C LEU A 39 3.24 -11.67 12.02
N GLU A 40 3.88 -12.27 11.02
CA GLU A 40 5.33 -12.21 10.81
C GLU A 40 5.81 -10.79 10.51
N LEU A 41 5.13 -10.07 9.62
CA LEU A 41 5.64 -8.80 9.09
C LEU A 41 5.05 -7.57 9.76
N LEU A 42 3.79 -7.64 10.21
CA LEU A 42 3.07 -6.53 10.85
C LEU A 42 3.00 -6.68 12.37
N GLY A 43 3.37 -7.83 12.92
CA GLY A 43 3.37 -8.08 14.37
C GLY A 43 1.99 -8.38 14.95
N PHE A 44 0.96 -8.60 14.11
CA PHE A 44 -0.37 -9.00 14.58
C PHE A 44 -1.12 -9.87 13.57
N THR A 45 -2.04 -10.68 14.09
CA THR A 45 -2.92 -11.51 13.28
C THR A 45 -4.27 -10.81 13.09
N PRO A 46 -4.61 -10.33 11.87
CA PRO A 46 -5.93 -9.78 11.62
C PRO A 46 -7.00 -10.87 11.72
N PRO A 47 -8.25 -10.55 12.10
CA PRO A 47 -9.34 -11.51 12.04
C PRO A 47 -9.65 -11.88 10.58
N VAL A 48 -10.14 -13.11 10.35
CA VAL A 48 -10.50 -13.58 9.00
C VAL A 48 -11.55 -12.69 8.34
N THR A 49 -12.43 -12.07 9.13
CA THR A 49 -13.45 -11.12 8.66
C THR A 49 -12.87 -9.82 8.10
N ALA A 50 -11.63 -9.46 8.44
CA ALA A 50 -10.93 -8.32 7.87
C ALA A 50 -10.17 -8.66 6.58
N LEU A 51 -10.18 -9.93 6.15
CA LEU A 51 -9.50 -10.42 4.97
C LEU A 51 -10.49 -10.71 3.84
N HIS A 52 -10.26 -10.11 2.68
CA HIS A 52 -11.10 -10.29 1.50
C HIS A 52 -10.23 -10.49 0.25
N GLY A 53 -10.09 -11.74 -0.19
CA GLY A 53 -9.39 -12.06 -1.45
C GLY A 53 -7.96 -11.52 -1.52
N GLY A 54 -7.16 -11.72 -0.45
CA GLY A 54 -5.78 -11.21 -0.37
C GLY A 54 -5.69 -9.70 -0.10
N ARG A 55 -6.76 -9.09 0.39
CA ARG A 55 -6.77 -7.70 0.87
C ARG A 55 -7.08 -7.67 2.35
N LEU A 56 -6.53 -6.68 3.04
CA LEU A 56 -6.72 -6.43 4.46
C LEU A 56 -7.48 -5.12 4.66
N ASN A 57 -8.42 -5.11 5.60
CA ASN A 57 -9.11 -3.90 6.00
C ASN A 57 -8.17 -2.90 6.69
N ILE A 58 -8.14 -1.67 6.20
CA ILE A 58 -7.31 -0.56 6.69
C ILE A 58 -7.68 -0.18 8.13
N THR A 59 -8.96 -0.25 8.51
CA THR A 59 -9.38 0.03 9.90
C THR A 59 -8.70 -0.93 10.88
N THR A 60 -8.54 -2.20 10.51
CA THR A 60 -7.81 -3.17 11.34
C THR A 60 -6.33 -2.79 11.52
N LEU A 61 -5.70 -2.20 10.50
CA LEU A 61 -4.33 -1.67 10.62
C LEU A 61 -4.28 -0.44 11.54
N THR A 62 -5.23 0.49 11.39
CA THR A 62 -5.26 1.70 12.22
C THR A 62 -5.56 1.38 13.69
N ASP A 63 -6.44 0.41 13.95
CA ASP A 63 -6.74 -0.04 15.32
C ASP A 63 -5.51 -0.66 15.99
N HIS A 64 -4.72 -1.43 15.24
CA HIS A 64 -3.46 -1.97 15.75
C HIS A 64 -2.45 -0.87 16.08
N LEU A 65 -2.33 0.14 15.21
CA LEU A 65 -1.41 1.27 15.41
C LEU A 65 -1.88 2.26 16.49
N ALA A 66 -3.16 2.25 16.87
CA ALA A 66 -3.68 3.09 17.94
C ALA A 66 -3.16 2.67 19.33
N ALA A 67 -2.64 1.44 19.47
CA ALA A 67 -1.97 1.00 20.67
C ALA A 67 -0.59 1.71 20.80
N PRO A 68 -0.25 2.27 21.98
CA PRO A 68 1.00 2.99 22.15
C PRO A 68 2.21 2.05 22.00
N MET A 69 3.17 2.45 21.15
CA MET A 69 4.50 1.84 21.14
C MET A 69 5.21 2.10 22.46
N LEU A 70 5.84 1.07 23.03
CA LEU A 70 6.73 1.22 24.17
C LEU A 70 7.95 2.06 23.76
N ASN A 71 8.40 2.96 24.64
CA ASN A 71 9.53 3.86 24.37
C ASN A 71 10.85 3.13 24.08
N ASP A 72 10.95 1.85 24.44
CA ASP A 72 12.13 0.99 24.26
C ASP A 72 11.85 -0.19 23.30
N ALA A 73 11.00 0.03 22.29
CA ALA A 73 10.70 -0.98 21.28
C ALA A 73 11.96 -1.44 20.54
N ASP A 74 12.08 -2.75 20.34
CA ASP A 74 13.18 -3.32 19.58
C ASP A 74 13.05 -3.03 18.07
N ILE A 75 14.13 -3.21 17.33
CA ILE A 75 14.18 -2.93 15.89
C ILE A 75 13.11 -3.73 15.13
N ALA A 76 12.84 -4.97 15.55
CA ALA A 76 11.82 -5.81 14.92
C ALA A 76 10.42 -5.20 15.06
N THR A 77 10.07 -4.71 16.25
CA THR A 77 8.80 -4.00 16.49
C THR A 77 8.72 -2.72 15.68
N VAL A 78 9.79 -1.92 15.64
CA VAL A 78 9.85 -0.69 14.81
C VAL A 78 9.62 -1.02 13.33
N GLN A 79 10.24 -2.08 12.82
CA GLN A 79 10.03 -2.51 11.43
C GLN A 79 8.60 -2.97 11.18
N CYS A 80 7.94 -3.67 12.12
CA CYS A 80 6.54 -4.03 12.00
C CYS A 80 5.64 -2.79 11.87
N TYR A 81 5.85 -1.80 12.74
CA TYR A 81 5.10 -0.54 12.69
C TYR A 81 5.39 0.25 11.41
N ALA A 82 6.65 0.29 10.96
CA ALA A 82 7.02 0.90 9.69
C ALA A 82 6.28 0.25 8.51
N ARG A 83 6.18 -1.09 8.48
CA ARG A 83 5.40 -1.81 7.46
C ARG A 83 3.91 -1.49 7.53
N CYS A 84 3.34 -1.37 8.74
CA CYS A 84 1.96 -0.92 8.92
C CYS A 84 1.72 0.48 8.34
N TYR A 85 2.58 1.45 8.65
CA TYR A 85 2.48 2.81 8.10
C TYR A 85 2.64 2.84 6.58
N ILE A 86 3.59 2.09 6.02
CA ILE A 86 3.76 1.98 4.57
C ILE A 86 2.50 1.38 3.91
N MET A 87 1.94 0.33 4.51
CA MET A 87 0.68 -0.27 4.04
C MET A 87 -0.49 0.72 4.09
N LEU A 88 -0.57 1.56 5.13
CA LEU A 88 -1.57 2.64 5.19
C LEU A 88 -1.39 3.66 4.07
N MET A 89 -0.16 4.11 3.81
CA MET A 89 0.13 5.04 2.71
C MET A 89 -0.22 4.43 1.34
N ILE A 90 0.14 3.16 1.14
CA ILE A 90 -0.17 2.42 -0.09
C ILE A 90 -1.68 2.31 -0.30
N GLY A 91 -2.43 1.89 0.73
CA GLY A 91 -3.87 1.64 0.62
C GLY A 91 -4.73 2.89 0.66
N GLY A 92 -4.30 3.94 1.38
CA GLY A 92 -5.07 5.16 1.57
C GLY A 92 -4.74 6.28 0.60
N SER A 93 -3.51 6.35 0.10
CA SER A 93 -3.03 7.53 -0.65
C SER A 93 -2.40 7.20 -1.99
N LEU A 94 -1.58 6.14 -2.10
CA LEU A 94 -0.86 5.86 -3.35
C LEU A 94 -1.67 5.03 -4.34
N PHE A 95 -2.34 4.00 -3.85
CA PHE A 95 -3.12 3.07 -4.65
C PHE A 95 -4.49 2.80 -4.06
N PRO A 96 -5.24 3.83 -3.60
CA PRO A 96 -6.60 3.62 -3.16
C PRO A 96 -7.39 3.08 -4.35
N ASP A 97 -7.97 1.90 -4.16
CA ASP A 97 -8.97 1.39 -5.08
C ASP A 97 -10.36 1.82 -4.59
N LYS A 98 -11.40 1.44 -5.33
CA LYS A 98 -12.78 1.73 -4.96
C LYS A 98 -13.30 0.83 -3.84
N SER A 99 -12.45 -0.04 -3.29
CA SER A 99 -12.87 -0.96 -2.27
C SER A 99 -13.02 -0.22 -0.94
N GLN A 100 -13.96 -0.67 -0.14
CA GLN A 100 -14.31 -0.11 1.17
C GLN A 100 -13.15 -0.27 2.17
N ASN A 101 -12.12 0.58 2.05
CA ASN A 101 -10.97 0.60 2.95
C ASN A 101 -10.17 -0.71 2.96
N LEU A 102 -9.90 -1.33 1.80
CA LEU A 102 -9.02 -2.52 1.74
C LEU A 102 -7.69 -2.21 1.04
N VAL A 103 -6.61 -2.75 1.60
CA VAL A 103 -5.26 -2.70 1.00
C VAL A 103 -4.83 -4.09 0.55
N LYS A 104 -4.24 -4.19 -0.65
CA LYS A 104 -3.76 -5.48 -1.18
C LYS A 104 -2.54 -5.96 -0.39
N LEU A 105 -2.61 -7.16 0.19
CA LEU A 105 -1.49 -7.77 0.92
C LEU A 105 -0.33 -8.19 0.01
N LEU A 106 -0.49 -8.12 -1.31
CA LEU A 106 0.62 -8.27 -2.24
C LEU A 106 1.74 -7.25 -1.98
N PHE A 107 1.39 -6.01 -1.59
CA PHE A 107 2.38 -5.01 -1.20
C PHE A 107 3.17 -5.44 0.04
N LEU A 108 2.53 -6.11 1.00
CA LEU A 108 3.21 -6.63 2.18
C LEU A 108 4.33 -7.62 1.80
N THR A 109 4.17 -8.39 0.72
CA THR A 109 5.23 -9.29 0.24
C THR A 109 6.44 -8.57 -0.32
N HIS A 110 6.28 -7.33 -0.80
CA HIS A 110 7.38 -6.46 -1.20
C HIS A 110 8.09 -5.83 0.00
N LEU A 111 7.42 -5.76 1.15
CA LEU A 111 7.95 -5.17 2.37
C LEU A 111 8.66 -6.18 3.28
N THR A 112 8.78 -7.46 2.88
CA THR A 112 9.53 -8.47 3.64
C THR A 112 10.94 -7.97 3.96
N ASN A 113 11.63 -7.41 2.95
CA ASN A 113 12.89 -6.69 3.11
C ASN A 113 12.68 -5.20 2.78
N LEU A 114 12.77 -4.34 3.79
CA LEU A 114 12.58 -2.89 3.64
C LEU A 114 13.68 -2.23 2.80
N GLU A 115 14.92 -2.71 2.83
CA GLU A 115 16.02 -2.21 2.00
C GLU A 115 15.78 -2.53 0.52
N ALA A 116 15.22 -3.72 0.24
CA ALA A 116 14.81 -4.07 -1.11
C ALA A 116 13.58 -3.26 -1.55
N ALA A 117 12.66 -2.96 -0.63
CA ALA A 117 11.48 -2.15 -0.91
C ALA A 117 11.81 -0.71 -1.33
N GLU A 118 12.90 -0.13 -0.80
CA GLU A 118 13.38 1.21 -1.19
C GLU A 118 13.73 1.30 -2.68
N ARG A 119 14.19 0.19 -3.26
CA ARG A 119 14.56 0.10 -4.68
C ARG A 119 13.35 0.01 -5.60
N LEU A 120 12.13 -0.11 -5.07
CA LEU A 120 10.94 -0.18 -5.90
C LEU A 120 10.58 1.19 -6.45
N SER A 121 10.20 1.23 -7.72
CA SER A 121 9.70 2.43 -8.38
C SER A 121 8.24 2.71 -8.01
N LEU A 122 7.99 2.96 -6.72
CA LEU A 122 6.65 3.28 -6.20
C LEU A 122 6.14 4.59 -6.80
N GLY A 123 7.03 5.55 -7.10
CA GLY A 123 6.66 6.82 -7.71
C GLY A 123 6.15 6.64 -9.14
N SER A 124 6.86 5.88 -9.97
CA SER A 124 6.39 5.58 -11.33
C SER A 124 5.13 4.74 -11.34
N ALA A 125 5.01 3.78 -10.41
CA ALA A 125 3.78 3.00 -10.24
C ALA A 125 2.59 3.89 -9.86
N ALA A 126 2.79 4.85 -8.94
CA ALA A 126 1.76 5.81 -8.53
C ALA A 126 1.32 6.67 -9.72
N LEU A 127 2.26 7.25 -10.48
CA LEU A 127 1.94 8.08 -11.64
C LEU A 127 1.22 7.30 -12.76
N ALA A 128 1.68 6.09 -13.06
CA ALA A 128 1.02 5.21 -14.02
C ALA A 128 -0.42 4.88 -13.59
N THR A 129 -0.64 4.66 -12.29
CA THR A 129 -1.97 4.41 -11.73
C THR A 129 -2.86 5.64 -11.85
N LEU A 130 -2.34 6.84 -11.59
CA LEU A 130 -3.08 8.10 -11.75
C LEU A 130 -3.57 8.27 -13.19
N TYR A 131 -2.66 8.16 -14.16
CA TYR A 131 -3.02 8.27 -15.58
C TYR A 131 -4.04 7.23 -16.00
N LEU A 132 -3.91 5.99 -15.52
CA LEU A 132 -4.89 4.94 -15.78
C LEU A 132 -6.28 5.28 -15.21
N GLU A 133 -6.34 5.80 -13.99
CA GLU A 133 -7.61 6.18 -13.35
C GLU A 133 -8.24 7.42 -14.00
N MET A 134 -7.45 8.40 -14.44
CA MET A 134 -7.94 9.53 -15.24
C MET A 134 -8.49 9.07 -16.59
N CYS A 135 -7.79 8.17 -17.29
CA CYS A 135 -8.31 7.55 -18.51
C CYS A 135 -9.63 6.83 -18.26
N ARG A 136 -9.74 6.07 -17.17
CA ARG A 136 -10.98 5.37 -16.79
C ARG A 136 -12.11 6.32 -16.40
N ALA A 137 -11.80 7.48 -15.82
CA ALA A 137 -12.79 8.48 -15.44
C ALA A 137 -13.49 9.12 -16.66
N THR A 138 -12.91 9.04 -17.85
CA THR A 138 -13.57 9.50 -19.10
C THR A 138 -14.74 8.61 -19.53
N ASN A 139 -14.85 7.40 -18.97
CA ASN A 139 -15.97 6.51 -19.27
C ASN A 139 -17.26 7.05 -18.62
N PRO A 140 -18.36 7.25 -19.38
CA PRO A 140 -19.60 7.84 -18.84
C PRO A 140 -20.29 7.00 -17.75
N THR A 141 -19.91 5.73 -17.59
CA THR A 141 -20.44 4.84 -16.53
C THR A 141 -19.66 4.93 -15.22
N ARG A 142 -18.54 5.65 -15.19
CA ARG A 142 -17.71 5.84 -13.98
C ARG A 142 -18.24 7.03 -13.18
N THR A 143 -18.44 6.82 -11.88
CA THR A 143 -18.90 7.86 -10.93
C THR A 143 -17.81 8.35 -9.99
N ASP A 144 -16.64 7.70 -9.99
CA ASP A 144 -15.53 7.93 -9.06
C ASP A 144 -14.16 7.66 -9.71
N ILE A 145 -13.12 8.26 -9.16
CA ILE A 145 -11.72 8.11 -9.57
C ILE A 145 -10.89 7.64 -8.38
N GLY A 146 -10.03 6.64 -8.60
CA GLY A 146 -9.09 6.15 -7.59
C GLY A 146 -7.66 6.61 -7.87
N GLY A 147 -6.69 6.00 -7.20
CA GLY A 147 -5.27 6.31 -7.37
C GLY A 147 -4.80 7.54 -6.58
N PRO A 148 -3.56 8.00 -6.83
CA PRO A 148 -2.91 9.03 -6.01
C PRO A 148 -3.34 10.44 -6.38
N LEU A 149 -4.57 10.80 -6.02
CA LEU A 149 -5.17 12.10 -6.31
C LEU A 149 -4.44 13.28 -5.64
N ILE A 150 -3.56 13.01 -4.67
CA ILE A 150 -2.66 14.02 -4.07
C ILE A 150 -1.70 14.65 -5.10
N LEU A 151 -1.52 14.01 -6.25
CA LEU A 151 -0.69 14.52 -7.34
C LEU A 151 -1.45 15.49 -8.27
N LEU A 152 -2.76 15.71 -8.07
CA LEU A 152 -3.60 16.60 -8.88
C LEU A 152 -3.73 18.01 -8.30
#